data_AF-A0A5E4IGN5-F1
#
_entry.id   AF-A0A5E4IGN5-F1
#
_cell.length_a   1.000
_cell.length_b   1.000
_cell.length_c   1.000
_cell.angle_alpha   90.00
_cell.angle_beta   90.00
_cell.angle_gamma   90.00
#
_symmetry.space_group_name_H-M   'P 1'
#
loop_
_entity.id
_entity.type
_entity.pdbx_description
1 polymer ?
#
loop_
_entity_poly.entity_id
_entity_poly.type
_entity_poly.pdbx_seq_one_letter_code
_entity_poly.pdbx_strand_id
1 'polypeptide(L)'
;MVEIVYGYDYGIKPQVMVVADIEFPEILRTSFMALGYGQVPQFGDLANVPLLVMLFEDLESGDKCFSHINAWSNNTSEKEDAVGVGFIEFDSGEYGMCIYQEVESLIEQFISDLHRPEVEPIIMSVGHLKMFPEQSRSYRWFKALVEKEKFVLAPGTSEYGPMLDRGIIKRKAHFFTEKNIPENTMENILVKLKSGRQSEVRQHSALELRLTAKEIQNRRCNQVRRFFPVTIERLRSNQEILKIENKLKEEGYKKWQIIQAICNICLVHRSPELYVSDDDALESHKTDSISIRVLDYLLVNIEDLSVSLPPLEKLSIELVRQQIYADSIELIRYFKAADFDEKELKDVQNELITLGLL
;
A
#
# COMPACT_ATOMS: atom_id res chain seq x y z
N MET A 1 8.15 -9.32 37.24
CA MET A 1 8.41 -8.79 35.90
C MET A 1 7.11 -8.19 35.42
N VAL A 2 7.11 -6.92 35.01
CA VAL A 2 5.95 -6.33 34.34
C VAL A 2 5.82 -7.07 33.01
N GLU A 3 4.73 -7.82 32.81
CA GLU A 3 4.44 -8.40 31.50
C GLU A 3 4.23 -7.23 30.53
N ILE A 4 5.06 -7.16 29.48
CA ILE A 4 4.92 -6.12 28.47
C ILE A 4 3.64 -6.40 27.69
N VAL A 5 2.74 -5.42 27.66
CA VAL A 5 1.44 -5.53 27.00
C VAL A 5 1.49 -4.73 25.71
N TYR A 6 1.30 -5.40 24.57
CA TYR A 6 1.29 -4.78 23.24
C TYR A 6 -0.13 -4.76 22.69
N GLY A 7 -0.60 -3.58 22.27
CA GLY A 7 -1.92 -3.42 21.68
C GLY A 7 -1.97 -3.96 20.25
N TYR A 8 -3.00 -4.74 19.93
CA TYR A 8 -3.27 -5.16 18.55
C TYR A 8 -4.77 -5.27 18.32
N ASP A 9 -5.31 -4.47 17.38
CA ASP A 9 -6.73 -4.48 17.07
C ASP A 9 -7.02 -5.17 15.73
N TYR A 10 -7.78 -6.26 15.77
CA TYR A 10 -8.10 -7.06 14.57
C TYR A 10 -9.12 -6.40 13.63
N GLY A 11 -9.69 -5.27 14.05
CA GLY A 11 -10.62 -4.46 13.27
C GLY A 11 -9.95 -3.46 12.34
N ILE A 12 -8.66 -3.16 12.53
CA ILE A 12 -7.87 -2.28 11.68
C ILE A 12 -6.88 -3.07 10.84
N LYS A 13 -6.18 -2.39 9.92
CA LYS A 13 -5.14 -2.96 9.09
C LYS A 13 -3.82 -2.27 9.41
N PRO A 14 -2.71 -3.02 9.56
CA PRO A 14 -1.39 -2.42 9.59
C PRO A 14 -1.17 -1.59 8.32
N GLN A 15 -0.59 -0.40 8.49
CA GLN A 15 -0.21 0.46 7.37
C GLN A 15 1.18 0.09 6.88
N VAL A 16 1.35 -0.05 5.58
CA VAL A 16 2.64 -0.35 4.96
C VAL A 16 2.96 0.72 3.92
N MET A 17 4.12 1.35 4.01
CA MET A 17 4.53 2.34 3.03
C MET A 17 5.19 1.64 1.84
N VAL A 18 4.67 1.89 0.64
CA VAL A 18 5.26 1.43 -0.62
C VAL A 18 5.78 2.65 -1.37
N VAL A 19 7.09 2.67 -1.59
CA VAL A 19 7.77 3.80 -2.24
C VAL A 19 8.19 3.37 -3.64
N ALA A 20 7.75 4.14 -4.63
CA ALA A 20 8.17 3.97 -6.02
C ALA A 20 9.64 4.35 -6.20
N ASP A 21 10.17 4.05 -7.38
CA ASP A 21 11.54 4.36 -7.75
C ASP A 21 11.83 5.87 -7.84
N ILE A 22 12.37 6.43 -6.76
CA ILE A 22 12.64 7.88 -6.63
C ILE A 22 13.77 8.37 -7.55
N GLU A 23 14.64 7.48 -8.05
CA GLU A 23 15.76 7.87 -8.90
C GLU A 23 15.33 8.04 -10.36
N PHE A 24 14.27 7.33 -10.78
CA PHE A 24 13.80 7.31 -12.15
C PHE A 24 13.48 8.70 -12.74
N PRO A 25 12.76 9.61 -12.06
CA PRO A 25 12.46 10.93 -12.62
C PRO A 25 13.69 11.81 -12.84
N GLU A 26 14.76 11.59 -12.06
CA GLU A 26 16.01 12.34 -12.20
C GLU A 26 16.72 11.98 -13.50
N ILE A 27 16.80 10.68 -13.83
CA ILE A 27 17.38 10.21 -15.10
C ILE A 27 16.66 10.86 -16.28
N LEU A 28 15.33 10.87 -16.25
CA LEU A 28 14.54 11.50 -17.31
C LEU A 28 14.75 13.01 -17.37
N ARG A 29 14.92 13.69 -16.24
CA ARG A 29 15.12 15.15 -16.24
C ARG A 29 16.44 15.54 -16.89
N THR A 30 17.50 14.77 -16.68
CA THR A 30 18.84 15.11 -17.17
C THR A 30 19.08 14.68 -18.61
N SER A 31 18.53 13.56 -19.04
CA SER A 31 18.97 12.89 -20.28
C SER A 31 17.88 12.65 -21.33
N PHE A 32 16.59 12.67 -20.96
CA PHE A 32 15.50 12.42 -21.91
C PHE A 32 15.28 13.66 -22.79
N MET A 33 15.45 13.54 -24.10
CA MET A 33 15.46 14.66 -25.03
C MET A 33 14.18 14.78 -25.85
N ALA A 34 13.74 13.69 -26.47
CA ALA A 34 12.72 13.74 -27.52
C ALA A 34 11.98 12.41 -27.67
N LEU A 35 10.90 12.42 -28.44
CA LEU A 35 10.17 11.21 -28.81
C LEU A 35 10.32 10.90 -30.30
N GLY A 36 10.59 9.64 -30.61
CA GLY A 36 10.50 9.07 -31.94
C GLY A 36 9.25 8.23 -32.06
N TYR A 37 8.59 8.31 -33.22
CA TYR A 37 7.40 7.51 -33.54
C TYR A 37 7.69 6.75 -34.83
N GLY A 38 7.46 5.44 -34.82
CA GLY A 38 7.70 4.60 -35.98
C GLY A 38 6.99 3.27 -35.85
N GLN A 39 7.42 2.30 -36.67
CA GLN A 39 6.88 0.96 -36.68
C GLN A 39 8.04 -0.02 -36.76
N VAL A 40 7.97 -1.12 -36.01
CA VAL A 40 8.93 -2.21 -36.09
C VAL A 40 8.31 -3.36 -36.88
N PRO A 41 9.00 -3.90 -37.90
CA PRO A 41 8.50 -5.04 -38.68
C PRO A 41 8.23 -6.27 -37.80
N GLN A 42 9.04 -6.48 -36.76
CA GLN A 42 8.89 -7.57 -35.81
C GLN A 42 9.47 -7.21 -34.44
N PHE A 43 8.79 -7.59 -33.36
CA PHE A 43 9.27 -7.51 -31.99
C PHE A 43 8.71 -8.68 -31.17
N GLY A 44 9.59 -9.61 -30.79
CA GLY A 44 9.16 -10.91 -30.26
C GLY A 44 8.22 -11.62 -31.26
N ASP A 45 7.05 -12.01 -30.78
CA ASP A 45 6.01 -12.68 -31.57
C ASP A 45 5.07 -11.72 -32.31
N LEU A 46 5.24 -10.40 -32.14
CA LEU A 46 4.40 -9.39 -32.75
C LEU A 46 5.00 -8.88 -34.06
N ALA A 47 4.17 -8.70 -35.09
CA ALA A 47 4.56 -8.18 -36.39
C ALA A 47 3.96 -6.79 -36.63
N ASN A 48 4.70 -5.92 -37.32
CA ASN A 48 4.26 -4.58 -37.73
C ASN A 48 3.75 -3.73 -36.56
N VAL A 49 4.48 -3.71 -35.46
CA VAL A 49 4.03 -3.10 -34.20
C VAL A 49 4.37 -1.61 -34.17
N PRO A 50 3.46 -0.73 -33.72
CA PRO A 50 3.80 0.66 -33.42
C PRO A 50 4.98 0.75 -32.44
N LEU A 51 5.90 1.68 -32.68
CA LEU A 51 7.09 1.93 -31.87
C LEU A 51 7.06 3.37 -31.35
N LEU A 52 7.18 3.50 -30.03
CA LEU A 52 7.50 4.73 -29.32
C LEU A 52 8.95 4.66 -28.84
N VAL A 53 9.78 5.58 -29.33
CA VAL A 53 11.19 5.70 -28.93
C VAL A 53 11.35 6.87 -27.98
N MET A 54 11.87 6.62 -26.80
CA MET A 54 12.37 7.68 -25.92
C MET A 54 13.82 7.97 -26.30
N LEU A 55 14.07 9.15 -26.86
CA LEU A 55 15.41 9.56 -27.28
C LEU A 55 16.16 10.19 -26.12
N PHE A 56 17.34 9.64 -25.83
CA PHE A 56 18.26 10.09 -24.79
C PHE A 56 19.50 10.74 -25.39
N GLU A 57 20.21 11.52 -24.57
CA GLU A 57 21.49 12.15 -24.93
C GLU A 57 22.55 11.12 -25.32
N ASP A 58 22.59 10.01 -24.60
CA ASP A 58 23.58 8.94 -24.78
C ASP A 58 22.97 7.55 -24.50
N LEU A 59 23.69 6.51 -24.93
CA LEU A 59 23.24 5.12 -24.80
C LEU A 59 23.18 4.65 -23.33
N GLU A 60 24.08 5.13 -22.46
CA GLU A 60 24.15 4.74 -21.05
C GLU A 60 22.92 5.24 -20.29
N SER A 61 22.52 6.49 -20.53
CA SER A 61 21.30 7.08 -19.97
C SER A 61 20.04 6.32 -20.39
N GLY A 62 19.93 5.96 -21.68
CA GLY A 62 18.83 5.16 -22.20
C GLY A 62 18.78 3.75 -21.60
N ASP A 63 19.94 3.09 -21.51
CA ASP A 63 20.11 1.76 -20.93
C ASP A 63 19.74 1.76 -19.43
N LYS A 64 20.21 2.76 -18.69
CA LYS A 64 19.91 2.93 -17.28
C LYS A 64 18.40 3.10 -17.08
N CYS A 65 17.78 4.04 -17.78
CA CYS A 65 16.34 4.30 -17.70
C CYS A 65 15.51 3.02 -17.96
N PHE A 66 15.84 2.29 -19.03
CA PHE A 66 15.10 1.07 -19.37
C PHE A 66 15.43 -0.12 -18.48
N SER A 67 16.56 -0.10 -17.77
CA SER A 67 16.82 -1.08 -16.70
C SER A 67 15.84 -0.92 -15.54
N HIS A 68 15.49 0.31 -15.16
CA HIS A 68 14.43 0.57 -14.16
C HIS A 68 13.05 0.10 -14.67
N ILE A 69 12.67 0.47 -15.88
CA ILE A 69 11.40 0.05 -16.52
C ILE A 69 11.28 -1.49 -16.59
N ASN A 70 12.34 -2.17 -16.99
CA ASN A 70 12.37 -3.63 -17.06
C ASN A 70 12.31 -4.26 -15.67
N ALA A 71 12.95 -3.67 -14.66
CA ALA A 71 12.87 -4.15 -13.27
C ALA A 71 11.43 -4.10 -12.73
N TRP A 72 10.67 -3.04 -13.05
CA TRP A 72 9.26 -2.96 -12.67
C TRP A 72 8.42 -4.02 -13.40
N SER A 73 8.74 -4.30 -14.65
CA SER A 73 8.00 -5.26 -15.49
C SER A 73 8.28 -6.73 -15.15
N ASN A 74 9.45 -7.04 -14.60
CA ASN A 74 9.85 -8.43 -14.32
C ASN A 74 9.23 -9.01 -13.04
N ASN A 75 8.77 -8.16 -12.12
CA ASN A 75 8.31 -8.56 -10.79
C ASN A 75 6.78 -8.58 -10.64
N THR A 76 6.03 -8.42 -11.73
CA THR A 76 4.56 -8.34 -11.70
C THR A 76 3.89 -9.46 -12.49
N SER A 77 2.66 -9.77 -12.11
CA SER A 77 1.83 -10.75 -12.82
C SER A 77 1.47 -10.28 -14.23
N GLU A 78 1.25 -8.97 -14.39
CA GLU A 78 1.00 -8.28 -15.66
C GLU A 78 2.23 -7.50 -16.16
N LYS A 79 3.25 -8.24 -16.58
CA LYS A 79 4.55 -7.70 -17.06
C LYS A 79 4.45 -6.57 -18.09
N GLU A 80 3.37 -6.54 -18.87
CA GLU A 80 3.21 -5.64 -20.03
C GLU A 80 2.63 -4.26 -19.67
N ASP A 81 2.19 -4.03 -18.42
CA ASP A 81 1.56 -2.76 -18.01
C ASP A 81 2.10 -2.18 -16.69
N ALA A 82 3.26 -2.64 -16.20
CA ALA A 82 3.88 -2.09 -14.98
C ALA A 82 4.32 -0.61 -15.08
N VAL A 83 4.37 -0.07 -16.31
CA VAL A 83 4.77 1.31 -16.60
C VAL A 83 3.59 2.05 -17.19
N GLY A 84 3.21 3.16 -16.57
CA GLY A 84 2.19 4.08 -17.05
C GLY A 84 2.77 5.00 -18.10
N VAL A 85 2.08 5.11 -19.23
CA VAL A 85 2.43 6.04 -20.32
C VAL A 85 1.17 6.82 -20.68
N GLY A 86 1.20 8.13 -20.44
CA GLY A 86 0.08 9.03 -20.71
C GLY A 86 0.49 10.17 -21.62
N PHE A 87 -0.45 10.67 -22.42
CA PHE A 87 -0.29 11.84 -23.27
C PHE A 87 -1.39 12.85 -22.97
N ILE A 88 -1.01 14.13 -22.93
CA ILE A 88 -1.91 15.23 -22.62
C ILE A 88 -1.78 16.28 -23.71
N GLU A 89 -2.87 16.55 -24.43
CA GLU A 89 -2.95 17.58 -25.46
C GLU A 89 -3.44 18.89 -24.83
N PHE A 90 -2.61 19.92 -24.90
CA PHE A 90 -2.91 21.23 -24.30
C PHE A 90 -3.61 22.15 -25.30
N ASP A 91 -4.42 23.07 -24.78
CA ASP A 91 -5.11 24.07 -25.61
C ASP A 91 -4.11 25.00 -26.33
N SER A 92 -2.86 25.10 -25.85
CA SER A 92 -1.76 25.83 -26.49
C SER A 92 -1.28 25.22 -27.81
N GLY A 93 -1.67 23.98 -28.11
CA GLY A 93 -1.15 23.20 -29.26
C GLY A 93 0.05 22.32 -28.92
N GLU A 94 0.65 22.51 -27.75
CA GLU A 94 1.67 21.63 -27.19
C GLU A 94 1.06 20.30 -26.74
N TYR A 95 1.91 19.30 -26.52
CA TYR A 95 1.50 18.07 -25.83
C TYR A 95 2.55 17.62 -24.84
N GLY A 96 2.12 16.92 -23.80
CA GLY A 96 2.97 16.35 -22.77
C GLY A 96 2.93 14.83 -22.81
N MET A 97 4.06 14.18 -22.52
CA MET A 97 4.12 12.76 -22.19
C MET A 97 4.40 12.60 -20.71
N CYS A 98 3.55 11.83 -20.04
CA CYS A 98 3.72 11.31 -18.70
C CYS A 98 4.31 9.91 -18.75
N ILE A 99 5.28 9.62 -17.89
CA ILE A 99 5.76 8.27 -17.63
C ILE A 99 5.96 8.08 -16.12
N TYR A 100 5.46 6.98 -15.59
CA TYR A 100 5.45 6.68 -14.15
C TYR A 100 5.29 5.16 -13.93
N GLN A 101 5.52 4.70 -12.71
CA GLN A 101 5.24 3.31 -12.34
C GLN A 101 3.76 3.13 -11.99
N GLU A 102 3.08 2.14 -12.56
CA GLU A 102 1.67 1.89 -12.28
C GLU A 102 1.47 1.44 -10.82
N VAL A 103 0.47 2.02 -10.15
CA VAL A 103 0.27 1.86 -8.70
C VAL A 103 -0.03 0.42 -8.31
N GLU A 104 -0.93 -0.26 -9.03
CA GLU A 104 -1.27 -1.66 -8.74
C GLU A 104 -0.08 -2.58 -8.94
N SER A 105 0.70 -2.35 -10.01
CA SER A 105 1.94 -3.10 -10.27
C SER A 105 2.99 -2.87 -9.17
N LEU A 106 3.10 -1.64 -8.68
CA LEU A 106 3.96 -1.30 -7.56
C LEU A 106 3.51 -2.04 -6.28
N ILE A 107 2.22 -2.08 -5.98
CA ILE A 107 1.66 -2.82 -4.84
C ILE A 107 1.96 -4.32 -4.97
N GLU A 108 1.74 -4.92 -6.15
CA GLU A 108 2.00 -6.35 -6.40
C GLU A 108 3.46 -6.73 -6.20
N GLN A 109 4.39 -5.83 -6.57
CA GLN A 109 5.82 -6.07 -6.45
C GLN A 109 6.28 -6.17 -4.98
N PHE A 110 5.70 -5.37 -4.09
CA PHE A 110 6.16 -5.26 -2.71
C PHE A 110 5.25 -5.98 -1.69
N ILE A 111 3.99 -6.22 -2.04
CA ILE A 111 3.01 -6.84 -1.15
C ILE A 111 2.49 -8.12 -1.79
N SER A 112 2.92 -9.25 -1.20
CA SER A 112 2.46 -10.58 -1.60
C SER A 112 0.94 -10.72 -1.52
N ASP A 113 0.39 -11.61 -2.36
CA ASP A 113 -1.05 -11.89 -2.42
C ASP A 113 -1.66 -12.24 -1.05
N LEU A 114 -0.88 -12.91 -0.19
CA LEU A 114 -1.30 -13.31 1.16
C LEU A 114 -1.55 -12.10 2.07
N HIS A 115 -0.75 -11.04 1.94
CA HIS A 115 -0.80 -9.85 2.80
C HIS A 115 -1.71 -8.77 2.23
N ARG A 116 -1.90 -8.70 0.90
CA ARG A 116 -2.70 -7.69 0.21
C ARG A 116 -4.08 -7.42 0.82
N PRO A 117 -4.90 -8.43 1.20
CA PRO A 117 -6.20 -8.16 1.82
C PRO A 117 -6.11 -7.69 3.28
N GLU A 118 -4.96 -7.82 3.94
CA GLU A 118 -4.77 -7.59 5.37
C GLU A 118 -4.03 -6.31 5.75
N VAL A 119 -3.34 -5.68 4.80
CA VAL A 119 -2.63 -4.41 5.01
C VAL A 119 -3.31 -3.25 4.29
N GLU A 120 -2.96 -2.03 4.72
CA GLU A 120 -3.37 -0.78 4.07
C GLU A 120 -2.12 -0.11 3.47
N PRO A 121 -1.94 -0.16 2.13
CA PRO A 121 -0.76 0.42 1.50
C PRO A 121 -0.85 1.95 1.45
N ILE A 122 0.20 2.63 1.92
CA ILE A 122 0.44 4.05 1.72
C ILE A 122 1.41 4.17 0.55
N ILE A 123 0.95 4.66 -0.60
CA ILE A 123 1.73 4.67 -1.83
C ILE A 123 2.38 6.05 -2.02
N MET A 124 3.71 6.06 -2.15
CA MET A 124 4.48 7.20 -2.62
C MET A 124 4.91 6.92 -4.05
N SER A 125 4.15 7.42 -5.02
CA SER A 125 4.47 7.28 -6.45
C SER A 125 5.16 8.52 -7.00
N VAL A 126 6.05 8.32 -7.97
CA VAL A 126 6.73 9.39 -8.69
C VAL A 126 6.54 9.21 -10.20
N GLY A 127 6.53 10.32 -10.92
CA GLY A 127 6.37 10.34 -12.37
C GLY A 127 7.09 11.52 -13.00
N HIS A 128 7.23 11.46 -14.32
CA HIS A 128 7.88 12.49 -15.11
C HIS A 128 6.93 12.99 -16.21
N LEU A 129 6.83 14.32 -16.36
CA LEU A 129 6.09 14.97 -17.43
C LEU A 129 7.06 15.78 -18.30
N LYS A 130 7.20 15.38 -19.57
CA LYS A 130 7.96 16.13 -20.58
C LYS A 130 7.03 16.75 -21.61
N MET A 131 7.29 18.01 -21.97
CA MET A 131 6.49 18.74 -22.97
C MET A 131 7.17 18.76 -24.33
N PHE A 132 6.33 18.84 -25.35
CA PHE A 132 6.70 18.94 -26.74
C PHE A 132 5.88 20.04 -27.41
N PRO A 133 6.50 20.85 -28.29
CA PRO A 133 5.92 22.09 -28.77
C PRO A 133 4.73 21.91 -29.74
N GLU A 134 4.69 20.80 -30.50
CA GLU A 134 3.63 20.58 -31.48
C GLU A 134 3.31 19.09 -31.65
N GLN A 135 2.03 18.80 -31.83
CA GLN A 135 1.53 17.48 -32.24
C GLN A 135 1.93 17.16 -33.70
N SER A 136 3.05 16.47 -33.87
CA SER A 136 3.53 16.06 -35.19
C SER A 136 2.58 15.08 -35.90
N ARG A 137 2.71 14.96 -37.24
CA ARG A 137 1.97 13.94 -38.01
C ARG A 137 2.24 12.52 -37.47
N SER A 138 3.47 12.25 -37.03
CA SER A 138 3.86 10.94 -36.50
C SER A 138 3.24 10.67 -35.13
N TYR A 139 3.12 11.69 -34.27
CA TYR A 139 2.37 11.58 -33.01
C TYR A 139 0.90 11.23 -33.27
N ARG A 140 0.23 11.96 -34.16
CA ARG A 140 -1.19 11.70 -34.50
C ARG A 140 -1.39 10.31 -35.09
N TRP A 141 -0.46 9.86 -35.94
CA TRP A 141 -0.44 8.51 -36.48
C TRP A 141 -0.29 7.46 -35.38
N PHE A 142 0.67 7.64 -34.46
CA PHE A 142 0.90 6.73 -33.35
C PHE A 142 -0.35 6.62 -32.46
N LYS A 143 -0.91 7.76 -32.02
CA LYS A 143 -2.13 7.83 -31.22
C LYS A 143 -3.28 7.02 -31.84
N ALA A 144 -3.53 7.22 -33.14
CA ALA A 144 -4.61 6.53 -33.84
C ALA A 144 -4.45 5.00 -33.92
N LEU A 145 -3.21 4.48 -33.84
CA LEU A 145 -2.94 3.04 -33.84
C LEU A 145 -3.01 2.44 -32.43
N VAL A 146 -2.33 3.06 -31.46
CA VAL A 146 -2.16 2.46 -30.13
C VAL A 146 -3.41 2.51 -29.24
N GLU A 147 -4.45 3.23 -29.66
CA GLU A 147 -5.79 3.09 -29.08
C GLU A 147 -6.37 1.67 -29.29
N LYS A 148 -5.85 0.90 -30.24
CA LYS A 148 -6.38 -0.42 -30.64
C LYS A 148 -5.34 -1.53 -30.62
N GLU A 149 -4.06 -1.19 -30.58
CA GLU A 149 -2.95 -2.13 -30.74
C GLU A 149 -1.94 -1.98 -29.61
N LYS A 150 -1.26 -3.08 -29.28
CA LYS A 150 -0.06 -3.04 -28.43
C LYS A 150 1.04 -2.26 -29.16
N PHE A 151 1.94 -1.64 -28.41
CA PHE A 151 3.09 -0.94 -28.96
C PHE A 151 4.39 -1.31 -28.26
N VAL A 152 5.51 -1.07 -28.92
CA VAL A 152 6.84 -1.19 -28.32
C VAL A 152 7.25 0.17 -27.77
N LEU A 153 7.66 0.20 -26.51
CA LEU A 153 8.37 1.33 -25.91
C LEU A 153 9.85 0.95 -25.85
N ALA A 154 10.74 1.76 -26.43
CA ALA A 154 12.19 1.49 -26.44
C ALA A 154 13.01 2.76 -26.19
N PRO A 155 14.23 2.64 -25.61
CA PRO A 155 15.17 3.75 -25.60
C PRO A 155 15.79 3.90 -26.99
N GLY A 156 16.41 5.05 -27.23
CA GLY A 156 17.25 5.26 -28.39
C GLY A 156 18.04 6.53 -28.28
N THR A 157 18.90 6.78 -29.27
CA THR A 157 19.64 8.03 -29.41
C THR A 157 19.47 8.57 -30.83
N SER A 158 19.79 9.85 -31.03
CA SER A 158 19.77 10.46 -32.37
C SER A 158 20.77 9.82 -33.32
N GLU A 159 21.90 9.32 -32.80
CA GLU A 159 22.99 8.73 -33.60
C GLU A 159 22.73 7.26 -33.97
N TYR A 160 22.22 6.45 -33.03
CA TYR A 160 22.11 5.00 -33.19
C TYR A 160 20.67 4.52 -33.41
N GLY A 161 19.69 5.40 -33.25
CA GLY A 161 18.28 5.05 -33.36
C GLY A 161 17.79 4.20 -32.18
N PRO A 162 16.73 3.40 -32.35
CA PRO A 162 16.11 2.64 -31.28
C PRO A 162 16.93 1.41 -30.85
N MET A 163 17.06 1.23 -29.53
CA MET A 163 17.68 0.09 -28.86
C MET A 163 16.60 -0.97 -28.53
N LEU A 164 16.19 -1.73 -29.55
CA LEU A 164 15.06 -2.65 -29.44
C LEU A 164 15.31 -3.81 -28.45
N ASP A 165 16.55 -4.21 -28.23
CA ASP A 165 16.92 -5.23 -27.25
C ASP A 165 16.59 -4.84 -25.80
N ARG A 166 16.39 -3.54 -25.53
CA ARG A 166 15.94 -3.01 -24.23
C ARG A 166 14.46 -2.68 -24.17
N GLY A 167 13.75 -2.76 -25.30
CA GLY A 167 12.36 -2.35 -25.41
C GLY A 167 11.40 -3.28 -24.66
N ILE A 168 10.23 -2.73 -24.32
CA ILE A 168 9.13 -3.47 -23.70
C ILE A 168 7.86 -3.38 -24.55
N ILE A 169 7.01 -4.40 -24.42
CA ILE A 169 5.67 -4.38 -25.02
C ILE A 169 4.73 -3.70 -24.02
N LYS A 170 4.01 -2.68 -24.51
CA LYS A 170 2.96 -1.97 -23.79
C LYS A 170 1.60 -2.24 -24.42
N ARG A 171 0.59 -2.47 -23.59
CA ARG A 171 -0.79 -2.69 -24.09
C ARG A 171 -1.55 -1.40 -24.28
N LYS A 172 -1.29 -0.42 -23.41
CA LYS A 172 -2.08 0.81 -23.32
C LYS A 172 -1.18 2.02 -23.14
N ALA A 173 -1.60 3.11 -23.79
CA ALA A 173 -1.20 4.46 -23.46
C ALA A 173 -2.48 5.27 -23.23
N HIS A 174 -2.46 6.17 -22.25
CA HIS A 174 -3.60 7.05 -21.99
C HIS A 174 -3.48 8.31 -22.85
N PHE A 175 -4.60 8.80 -23.36
CA PHE A 175 -4.66 10.04 -24.11
C PHE A 175 -5.75 10.93 -23.55
N PHE A 176 -5.36 12.13 -23.12
CA PHE A 176 -6.26 13.12 -22.58
C PHE A 176 -6.08 14.45 -23.29
N THR A 177 -7.11 15.30 -23.20
CA THR A 177 -6.98 16.73 -23.45
C THR A 177 -6.91 17.45 -22.12
N GLU A 178 -6.34 18.66 -22.09
CA GLU A 178 -6.21 19.48 -20.87
C GLU A 178 -7.52 19.63 -20.07
N LYS A 179 -8.67 19.63 -20.76
CA LYS A 179 -10.01 19.74 -20.14
C LYS A 179 -10.60 18.41 -19.68
N ASN A 180 -10.07 17.29 -20.14
CA ASN A 180 -10.63 15.95 -19.96
C ASN A 180 -9.63 15.00 -19.28
N ILE A 181 -8.89 15.47 -18.28
CA ILE A 181 -8.03 14.63 -17.45
C ILE A 181 -8.79 14.28 -16.15
N PRO A 182 -9.05 13.01 -15.84
CA PRO A 182 -9.75 12.64 -14.60
C PRO A 182 -8.94 13.04 -13.36
N GLU A 183 -9.63 13.48 -12.30
CA GLU A 183 -8.95 14.10 -11.16
C GLU A 183 -7.99 13.19 -10.41
N ASN A 184 -8.29 11.89 -10.39
CA ASN A 184 -7.60 10.83 -9.67
C ASN A 184 -6.52 10.11 -10.50
N THR A 185 -6.09 10.68 -11.62
CA THR A 185 -5.06 10.10 -12.49
C THR A 185 -3.69 10.72 -12.21
N MET A 186 -2.63 9.98 -12.53
CA MET A 186 -1.26 10.47 -12.36
C MET A 186 -0.93 11.60 -13.32
N GLU A 187 -1.50 11.57 -14.52
CA GLU A 187 -1.43 12.64 -15.51
C GLU A 187 -1.91 13.98 -14.93
N ASN A 188 -3.06 14.00 -14.24
CA ASN A 188 -3.58 15.20 -13.61
C ASN A 188 -2.68 15.69 -12.46
N ILE A 189 -2.18 14.78 -11.64
CA ILE A 189 -1.28 15.10 -10.53
C ILE A 189 0.01 15.74 -11.06
N LEU A 190 0.63 15.17 -12.09
CA LEU A 190 1.86 15.69 -12.70
C LEU A 190 1.65 17.06 -13.34
N VAL A 191 0.53 17.29 -14.04
CA VAL A 191 0.19 18.61 -14.61
C VAL A 191 0.04 19.66 -13.50
N LYS A 192 -0.68 19.34 -12.43
CA LYS A 192 -0.87 20.25 -11.28
C LYS A 192 0.47 20.61 -10.65
N LEU A 193 1.30 19.62 -10.34
CA LEU A 193 2.64 19.83 -9.77
C LEU A 193 3.51 20.74 -10.64
N LYS A 194 3.50 20.52 -11.96
CA LYS A 194 4.26 21.35 -12.90
C LYS A 194 3.78 22.80 -12.97
N SER A 195 2.46 23.02 -12.89
CA SER A 195 1.87 24.35 -12.99
C SER A 195 2.17 25.27 -11.80
N GLY A 196 2.87 24.78 -10.78
CA GLY A 196 3.12 25.52 -9.54
C GLY A 196 1.84 25.80 -8.73
N ARG A 197 0.68 25.34 -9.22
CA ARG A 197 -0.51 25.17 -8.42
C ARG A 197 -0.16 24.03 -7.46
N GLN A 198 0.35 24.41 -6.30
CA GLN A 198 0.09 23.66 -5.08
C GLN A 198 -1.42 23.54 -5.03
N SER A 199 -1.91 22.48 -5.66
CA SER A 199 -3.04 21.83 -5.08
C SER A 199 -2.53 21.58 -3.67
N GLU A 200 -3.29 22.02 -2.67
CA GLU A 200 -3.73 21.01 -1.72
C GLU A 200 -4.12 19.83 -2.60
N VAL A 201 -3.15 18.98 -2.94
CA VAL A 201 -3.41 17.58 -3.06
C VAL A 201 -4.00 17.42 -1.67
N ARG A 202 -5.33 17.48 -1.60
CA ARG A 202 -6.04 16.52 -0.82
C ARG A 202 -5.41 15.24 -1.34
N GLN A 203 -4.29 14.89 -0.70
CA GLN A 203 -4.13 13.59 -0.13
C GLN A 203 -5.55 13.40 0.34
N HIS A 204 -6.31 12.59 -0.42
CA HIS A 204 -7.25 11.73 0.24
C HIS A 204 -6.36 11.06 1.26
N SER A 205 -6.18 11.77 2.37
CA SER A 205 -5.35 11.35 3.45
C SER A 205 -6.04 10.06 3.81
N ALA A 206 -5.28 9.04 4.17
CA ALA A 206 -5.87 7.77 4.58
C ALA A 206 -7.08 7.94 5.56
N LEU A 207 -7.18 9.11 6.21
CA LEU A 207 -8.35 9.71 6.84
C LEU A 207 -9.71 9.66 6.08
N GLU A 208 -9.81 9.85 4.75
CA GLU A 208 -11.11 9.95 4.03
C GLU A 208 -11.74 8.58 3.67
N LEU A 209 -11.02 7.47 3.85
CA LEU A 209 -11.54 6.10 3.67
C LEU A 209 -11.50 5.28 4.97
N ARG A 210 -11.57 5.93 6.12
CA ARG A 210 -11.63 5.19 7.39
C ARG A 210 -12.91 4.39 7.49
N LEU A 211 -12.74 3.09 7.71
CA LEU A 211 -13.81 2.15 7.99
C LEU A 211 -14.74 2.74 9.05
N THR A 212 -16.04 2.67 8.79
CA THR A 212 -17.06 2.98 9.79
C THR A 212 -16.88 2.06 11.01
N ALA A 213 -17.32 2.50 12.19
CA ALA A 213 -17.26 1.67 13.40
C ALA A 213 -17.90 0.28 13.20
N LYS A 214 -18.94 0.20 12.36
CA LYS A 214 -19.60 -1.05 11.97
C LYS A 214 -18.68 -1.95 11.13
N GLU A 215 -17.98 -1.39 10.16
CA GLU A 215 -17.03 -2.14 9.33
C GLU A 215 -15.84 -2.64 10.15
N ILE A 216 -15.31 -1.81 11.04
CA ILE A 216 -14.26 -2.21 12.00
C ILE A 216 -14.74 -3.38 12.86
N GLN A 217 -15.94 -3.27 13.43
CA GLN A 217 -16.48 -4.34 14.27
C GLN A 217 -16.70 -5.64 13.47
N ASN A 218 -17.21 -5.55 12.23
CA ASN A 218 -17.39 -6.71 11.36
C ASN A 218 -16.04 -7.36 11.02
N ARG A 219 -15.04 -6.55 10.65
CA ARG A 219 -13.67 -7.03 10.37
C ARG A 219 -13.09 -7.71 11.59
N ARG A 220 -13.15 -7.07 12.76
CA ARG A 220 -12.67 -7.61 14.04
C ARG A 220 -13.29 -8.97 14.34
N CYS A 221 -14.61 -9.09 14.26
CA CYS A 221 -15.31 -10.36 14.45
C CYS A 221 -14.84 -11.46 13.49
N ASN A 222 -14.63 -11.12 12.22
CA ASN A 222 -14.19 -12.08 11.20
C ASN A 222 -12.74 -12.50 11.43
N GLN A 223 -11.84 -11.55 11.70
CA GLN A 223 -10.41 -11.80 11.89
C GLN A 223 -10.14 -12.59 13.18
N VAL A 224 -10.78 -12.21 14.30
CA VAL A 224 -10.65 -12.97 15.55
C VAL A 224 -11.12 -14.41 15.36
N ARG A 225 -12.24 -14.65 14.66
CA ARG A 225 -12.71 -16.02 14.35
C ARG A 225 -11.79 -16.78 13.40
N ARG A 226 -11.17 -16.10 12.45
CA ARG A 226 -10.24 -16.70 11.49
C ARG A 226 -8.94 -17.10 12.16
N PHE A 227 -8.37 -16.23 12.98
CA PHE A 227 -7.06 -16.43 13.60
C PHE A 227 -7.10 -17.20 14.91
N PHE A 228 -8.23 -17.14 15.64
CA PHE A 228 -8.37 -17.76 16.97
C PHE A 228 -9.57 -18.71 17.10
N PRO A 229 -9.87 -19.60 16.13
CA PRO A 229 -11.06 -20.44 16.18
C PRO A 229 -11.08 -21.38 17.40
N VAL A 230 -9.95 -22.00 17.75
CA VAL A 230 -9.87 -22.94 18.88
C VAL A 230 -9.86 -22.19 20.21
N THR A 231 -9.17 -21.05 20.27
CA THR A 231 -9.16 -20.17 21.45
C THR A 231 -10.59 -19.80 21.82
N ILE A 232 -11.36 -19.28 20.87
CA ILE A 232 -12.72 -18.79 21.11
C ILE A 232 -13.62 -19.91 21.65
N GLU A 233 -13.56 -21.11 21.08
CA GLU A 233 -14.35 -22.23 21.57
C GLU A 233 -13.95 -22.62 23.00
N ARG A 234 -12.66 -22.61 23.32
CA ARG A 234 -12.19 -22.89 24.68
C ARG A 234 -12.63 -21.81 25.67
N LEU A 235 -12.55 -20.53 25.30
CA LEU A 235 -13.03 -19.42 26.14
C LEU A 235 -14.53 -19.57 26.47
N ARG A 236 -15.35 -19.99 25.50
CA ARG A 236 -16.79 -20.23 25.72
C ARG A 236 -17.08 -21.37 26.70
N SER A 237 -16.23 -22.39 26.70
CA SER A 237 -16.41 -23.58 27.55
C SER A 237 -15.82 -23.44 28.96
N ASN A 238 -14.99 -22.42 29.21
CA ASN A 238 -14.26 -22.27 30.47
C ASN A 238 -15.02 -21.38 31.47
N GLN A 239 -15.50 -21.99 32.56
CA GLN A 239 -16.26 -21.32 33.63
C GLN A 239 -15.51 -20.15 34.29
N GLU A 240 -14.20 -20.24 34.47
CA GLU A 240 -13.42 -19.16 35.10
C GLU A 240 -13.29 -17.95 34.17
N ILE A 241 -13.10 -18.19 32.87
CA ILE A 241 -13.10 -17.12 31.86
C ILE A 241 -14.46 -16.42 31.80
N LEU A 242 -15.56 -17.17 31.92
CA LEU A 242 -16.90 -16.57 31.96
C LEU A 242 -17.09 -15.65 33.17
N LYS A 243 -16.46 -15.95 34.32
CA LYS A 243 -16.47 -15.05 35.50
C LYS A 243 -15.72 -13.76 35.22
N ILE A 244 -14.56 -13.85 34.57
CA ILE A 244 -13.77 -12.67 34.14
C ILE A 244 -14.58 -11.83 33.16
N GLU A 245 -15.18 -12.46 32.15
CA GLU A 245 -16.02 -11.79 31.14
C GLU A 245 -17.20 -11.06 31.80
N ASN A 246 -17.91 -11.70 32.73
CA ASN A 246 -19.05 -11.09 33.40
C ASN A 246 -18.64 -9.89 34.27
N LYS A 247 -17.55 -10.01 35.03
CA LYS A 247 -17.05 -8.90 35.85
C LYS A 247 -16.64 -7.69 35.00
N LEU A 248 -15.92 -7.92 33.90
CA LEU A 248 -15.54 -6.83 33.00
C LEU A 248 -16.76 -6.21 32.29
N LYS A 249 -17.80 -6.98 31.97
CA LYS A 249 -19.06 -6.42 31.45
C LYS A 249 -19.78 -5.54 32.48
N GLU A 250 -19.79 -5.94 33.75
CA GLU A 250 -20.35 -5.13 34.85
C GLU A 250 -19.61 -3.79 34.98
N GLU A 251 -18.32 -3.76 34.66
CA GLU A 251 -17.49 -2.55 34.61
C GLU A 251 -17.72 -1.69 33.35
N GLY A 252 -18.55 -2.16 32.40
CA GLY A 252 -18.92 -1.43 31.18
C GLY A 252 -18.14 -1.81 29.92
N TYR A 253 -17.20 -2.76 29.99
CA TYR A 253 -16.47 -3.21 28.81
C TYR A 253 -17.36 -4.01 27.86
N LYS A 254 -17.17 -3.80 26.55
CA LYS A 254 -17.88 -4.55 25.53
C LYS A 254 -17.30 -5.95 25.42
N LYS A 255 -18.16 -6.93 25.11
CA LYS A 255 -17.75 -8.32 24.89
C LYS A 255 -16.60 -8.46 23.90
N TRP A 256 -16.59 -7.68 22.82
CA TRP A 256 -15.54 -7.77 21.81
C TRP A 256 -14.18 -7.31 22.35
N GLN A 257 -14.13 -6.29 23.22
CA GLN A 257 -12.89 -5.81 23.84
C GLN A 257 -12.27 -6.93 24.68
N ILE A 258 -13.11 -7.59 25.49
CA ILE A 258 -12.69 -8.69 26.37
C ILE A 258 -12.15 -9.87 25.55
N ILE A 259 -12.88 -10.30 24.52
CA ILE A 259 -12.47 -11.45 23.70
C ILE A 259 -11.18 -11.16 22.93
N GLN A 260 -11.05 -9.97 22.33
CA GLN A 260 -9.83 -9.55 21.64
C GLN A 260 -8.64 -9.54 22.59
N ALA A 261 -8.79 -8.91 23.77
CA ALA A 261 -7.74 -8.83 24.77
C ALA A 261 -7.27 -10.22 25.22
N ILE A 262 -8.20 -11.15 25.48
CA ILE A 262 -7.82 -12.51 25.85
C ILE A 262 -7.10 -13.22 24.69
N CYS A 263 -7.51 -13.01 23.43
CA CYS A 263 -6.82 -13.58 22.27
C CYS A 263 -5.38 -13.04 22.14
N ASN A 264 -5.18 -11.74 22.37
CA ASN A 264 -3.85 -11.13 22.38
C ASN A 264 -2.96 -11.70 23.48
N ILE A 265 -3.49 -11.85 24.71
CA ILE A 265 -2.76 -12.51 25.82
C ILE A 265 -2.40 -13.96 25.45
N CYS A 266 -3.32 -14.70 24.82
CA CYS A 266 -3.05 -16.05 24.36
C CYS A 266 -1.97 -16.08 23.27
N LEU A 267 -1.94 -15.11 22.36
CA LEU A 267 -0.91 -15.00 21.34
C LEU A 267 0.47 -14.74 21.94
N VAL A 268 0.58 -13.79 22.87
CA VAL A 268 1.81 -13.52 23.62
C VAL A 268 2.32 -14.78 24.34
N HIS A 269 1.40 -15.58 24.90
CA HIS A 269 1.78 -16.82 25.56
C HIS A 269 2.31 -17.89 24.60
N ARG A 270 1.74 -17.98 23.38
CA ARG A 270 2.12 -18.97 22.36
C ARG A 270 3.45 -18.63 21.70
N SER A 271 3.67 -17.35 21.46
CA SER A 271 4.80 -16.84 20.67
C SER A 271 5.36 -15.55 21.27
N PRO A 272 5.99 -15.62 22.46
CA PRO A 272 6.58 -14.47 23.11
C PRO A 272 7.67 -13.79 22.27
N GLU A 273 8.35 -14.54 21.40
CA GLU A 273 9.41 -14.07 20.51
C GLU A 273 8.96 -12.98 19.53
N LEU A 274 7.66 -12.90 19.20
CA LEU A 274 7.11 -11.85 18.33
C LEU A 274 7.23 -10.46 18.96
N TYR A 275 7.34 -10.41 20.29
CA TYR A 275 7.27 -9.20 21.10
C TYR A 275 8.61 -8.80 21.70
N VAL A 276 9.67 -9.55 21.41
CA VAL A 276 11.05 -9.18 21.76
C VAL A 276 11.58 -8.27 20.65
N SER A 277 12.06 -7.07 20.99
CA SER A 277 12.72 -6.17 20.03
C SER A 277 14.23 -6.40 20.04
N ASP A 278 14.88 -6.39 18.87
CA ASP A 278 16.28 -6.02 18.79
C ASP A 278 16.44 -4.59 19.35
N ASP A 279 17.38 -4.39 20.26
CA ASP A 279 17.42 -3.28 21.23
C ASP A 279 17.58 -1.85 20.64
N ASP A 280 17.68 -1.68 19.31
CA ASP A 280 18.13 -0.43 18.68
C ASP A 280 17.06 0.43 17.95
N ALA A 281 15.78 0.07 17.95
CA ALA A 281 14.73 0.86 17.26
C ALA A 281 14.05 1.93 18.16
N LEU A 282 13.64 3.07 17.60
CA LEU A 282 12.74 4.03 18.29
C LEU A 282 11.38 3.39 18.61
N GLU A 283 10.76 3.75 19.74
CA GLU A 283 9.51 3.13 20.24
C GLU A 283 8.34 3.12 19.24
N SER A 284 8.17 4.17 18.43
CA SER A 284 7.14 4.25 17.38
C SER A 284 7.38 3.27 16.22
N HIS A 285 8.64 3.03 15.85
CA HIS A 285 9.01 2.04 14.85
C HIS A 285 8.97 0.61 15.41
N LYS A 286 9.05 0.45 16.75
CA LYS A 286 8.86 -0.85 17.42
C LYS A 286 7.41 -1.33 17.33
N THR A 287 6.41 -0.46 17.46
CA THR A 287 4.99 -0.89 17.39
C THR A 287 4.56 -1.32 15.99
N ASP A 288 4.92 -0.56 14.95
CA ASP A 288 4.55 -0.91 13.57
C ASP A 288 5.21 -2.21 13.11
N SER A 289 6.47 -2.42 13.50
CA SER A 289 7.17 -3.68 13.22
C SER A 289 6.61 -4.87 14.01
N ILE A 290 6.05 -4.68 15.21
CA ILE A 290 5.33 -5.74 15.94
C ILE A 290 4.04 -6.10 15.23
N SER A 291 3.24 -5.12 14.82
CA SER A 291 1.96 -5.36 14.14
C SER A 291 2.12 -6.18 12.85
N ILE A 292 3.16 -5.89 12.06
CA ILE A 292 3.48 -6.70 10.87
C ILE A 292 3.96 -8.11 11.26
N ARG A 293 4.86 -8.26 12.23
CA ARG A 293 5.30 -9.59 12.70
C ARG A 293 4.15 -10.44 13.23
N VAL A 294 3.22 -9.85 13.97
CA VAL A 294 2.00 -10.50 14.44
C VAL A 294 1.15 -10.95 13.25
N LEU A 295 0.92 -10.06 12.27
CA LEU A 295 0.16 -10.41 11.08
C LEU A 295 0.80 -11.55 10.29
N ASP A 296 2.11 -11.49 10.04
CA ASP A 296 2.88 -12.53 9.36
C ASP A 296 2.73 -13.88 10.07
N TYR A 297 2.89 -13.87 11.40
CA TYR A 297 2.72 -15.06 12.22
C TYR A 297 1.31 -15.65 12.07
N LEU A 298 0.28 -14.81 12.18
CA LEU A 298 -1.13 -15.23 12.11
C LEU A 298 -1.56 -15.70 10.71
N LEU A 299 -0.93 -15.19 9.65
CA LEU A 299 -1.20 -15.62 8.28
C LEU A 299 -0.61 -17.00 7.97
N VAL A 300 0.48 -17.37 8.63
CA VAL A 300 1.19 -18.64 8.41
C VAL A 300 0.77 -19.72 9.42
N ASN A 301 0.47 -19.34 10.67
CA ASN A 301 0.21 -20.27 11.77
C ASN A 301 -1.30 -20.36 12.08
N ILE A 302 -1.97 -21.30 11.42
CA ILE A 302 -3.39 -21.58 11.67
C ILE A 302 -3.54 -22.28 13.02
N GLU A 303 -4.47 -21.80 13.86
CA GLU A 303 -4.75 -22.41 15.15
C GLU A 303 -5.33 -23.83 15.01
N ASP A 304 -4.74 -24.80 15.70
CA ASP A 304 -5.25 -26.17 15.79
C ASP A 304 -5.50 -26.60 17.25
N LEU A 305 -5.87 -27.87 17.45
CA LEU A 305 -6.19 -28.40 18.77
C LEU A 305 -4.98 -28.52 19.71
N SER A 306 -3.75 -28.46 19.20
CA SER A 306 -2.53 -28.53 20.02
C SER A 306 -2.31 -27.26 20.86
N VAL A 307 -2.92 -26.16 20.42
CA VAL A 307 -2.75 -24.86 21.05
C VAL A 307 -3.29 -24.85 22.47
N SER A 308 -2.48 -24.51 23.46
CA SER A 308 -2.89 -24.40 24.87
C SER A 308 -3.28 -22.98 25.25
N LEU A 309 -4.28 -22.86 26.13
CA LEU A 309 -4.54 -21.58 26.82
C LEU A 309 -3.44 -21.34 27.86
N PRO A 310 -3.10 -20.07 28.17
CA PRO A 310 -2.27 -19.76 29.31
C PRO A 310 -2.88 -20.34 30.60
N PRO A 311 -2.05 -20.70 31.60
CA PRO A 311 -2.54 -20.96 32.95
C PRO A 311 -3.43 -19.81 33.41
N LEU A 312 -4.49 -20.11 34.17
CA LEU A 312 -5.45 -19.08 34.65
C LEU A 312 -4.76 -17.96 35.45
N GLU A 313 -3.66 -18.26 36.12
CA GLU A 313 -2.80 -17.30 36.82
C GLU A 313 -2.24 -16.22 35.89
N LYS A 314 -2.02 -16.55 34.62
CA LYS A 314 -1.60 -15.65 33.53
C LYS A 314 -2.77 -15.05 32.75
N LEU A 315 -4.02 -15.27 33.19
CA LEU A 315 -5.24 -14.68 32.64
C LEU A 315 -6.00 -13.96 33.77
N SER A 316 -5.31 -13.07 34.48
CA SER A 316 -5.94 -12.28 35.53
C SER A 316 -6.84 -11.18 34.95
N ILE A 317 -7.86 -10.77 35.71
CA ILE A 317 -8.72 -9.63 35.33
C ILE A 317 -7.88 -8.38 35.08
N GLU A 318 -6.82 -8.16 35.86
CA GLU A 318 -5.97 -6.98 35.73
C GLU A 318 -5.17 -6.99 34.42
N LEU A 319 -4.61 -8.15 34.05
CA LEU A 319 -3.93 -8.28 32.77
C LEU A 319 -4.89 -8.08 31.58
N VAL A 320 -6.12 -8.61 31.67
CA VAL A 320 -7.14 -8.38 30.64
C VAL A 320 -7.49 -6.90 30.53
N ARG A 321 -7.57 -6.15 31.64
CA ARG A 321 -7.78 -4.69 31.59
C ARG A 321 -6.60 -3.97 30.92
N GLN A 322 -5.38 -4.32 31.28
CA GLN A 322 -4.18 -3.75 30.67
C GLN A 322 -4.12 -4.03 29.16
N GLN A 323 -4.53 -5.22 28.74
CA GLN A 323 -4.60 -5.54 27.31
C GLN A 323 -5.74 -4.78 26.61
N ILE A 324 -6.93 -4.66 27.22
CA ILE A 324 -8.01 -3.81 26.69
C ILE A 324 -7.53 -2.36 26.51
N TYR A 325 -6.77 -1.84 27.47
CA TYR A 325 -6.18 -0.52 27.40
C TYR A 325 -5.25 -0.38 26.18
N ALA A 326 -4.30 -1.30 26.04
CA ALA A 326 -3.32 -1.28 24.96
C ALA A 326 -4.00 -1.40 23.57
N ASP A 327 -4.95 -2.32 23.43
CA ASP A 327 -5.73 -2.51 22.20
C ASP A 327 -6.54 -1.24 21.83
N SER A 328 -7.09 -0.58 22.85
CA SER A 328 -7.87 0.65 22.67
C SER A 328 -7.00 1.83 22.24
N ILE A 329 -5.78 1.93 22.75
CA ILE A 329 -4.80 2.92 22.31
C ILE A 329 -4.47 2.71 20.83
N GLU A 330 -4.22 1.47 20.42
CA GLU A 330 -3.88 1.16 19.03
C GLU A 330 -5.01 1.57 18.07
N LEU A 331 -6.26 1.26 18.45
CA LEU A 331 -7.43 1.72 17.72
C LEU A 331 -7.52 3.26 17.66
N ILE A 332 -7.26 3.97 18.76
CA ILE A 332 -7.27 5.45 18.76
C ILE A 332 -6.14 6.01 17.87
N ARG A 333 -4.94 5.43 17.91
CA ARG A 333 -3.79 5.87 17.09
C ARG A 333 -4.10 5.78 15.60
N TYR A 334 -4.76 4.69 15.18
CA TYR A 334 -5.27 4.54 13.81
C TYR A 334 -6.18 5.71 13.39
N PHE A 335 -6.98 6.25 14.33
CA PHE A 335 -7.87 7.39 14.10
C PHE A 335 -7.25 8.78 14.36
N LYS A 336 -6.19 8.93 15.14
CA LYS A 336 -5.67 10.25 15.49
C LYS A 336 -4.33 10.62 14.86
N ALA A 337 -3.68 9.70 14.14
CA ALA A 337 -2.37 9.89 13.54
C ALA A 337 -1.33 10.40 14.58
N ALA A 338 -0.69 9.42 15.24
CA ALA A 338 0.52 9.51 16.06
C ALA A 338 0.48 10.26 17.41
N ASP A 339 -0.20 11.40 17.58
CA ASP A 339 -0.12 12.15 18.85
C ASP A 339 -1.24 11.77 19.82
N PHE A 340 -1.09 10.61 20.47
CA PHE A 340 -1.88 10.28 21.65
C PHE A 340 -0.96 10.12 22.87
N ASP A 341 -0.95 11.15 23.71
CA ASP A 341 -0.29 11.13 25.02
C ASP A 341 -0.86 10.01 25.90
N GLU A 342 -0.05 9.46 26.79
CA GLU A 342 -0.50 8.50 27.80
C GLU A 342 -1.68 9.06 28.59
N LYS A 343 -2.87 8.45 28.43
CA LYS A 343 -4.08 8.79 29.19
C LYS A 343 -4.45 7.66 30.14
N GLU A 344 -5.18 7.96 31.21
CA GLU A 344 -5.74 6.90 32.05
C GLU A 344 -6.77 6.05 31.27
N LEU A 345 -6.97 4.80 31.69
CA LEU A 345 -7.91 3.86 31.04
C LEU A 345 -9.33 4.42 30.89
N LYS A 346 -9.80 5.19 31.88
CA LYS A 346 -11.11 5.84 31.83
C LYS A 346 -11.20 6.87 30.71
N ASP A 347 -10.13 7.62 30.47
CA ASP A 347 -10.06 8.63 29.42
C ASP A 347 -9.99 7.98 28.04
N VAL A 348 -9.32 6.84 27.92
CA VAL A 348 -9.29 6.02 26.70
C VAL A 348 -10.70 5.50 26.34
N GLN A 349 -11.47 5.00 27.31
CA GLN A 349 -12.86 4.57 27.04
C GLN A 349 -13.75 5.74 26.62
N ASN A 350 -13.62 6.91 27.27
CA ASN A 350 -14.38 8.12 26.89
C ASN A 350 -14.02 8.61 25.48
N GLU A 351 -12.75 8.53 25.11
CA GLU A 351 -12.27 8.88 23.78
C GLU A 351 -12.89 7.96 22.72
N LEU A 352 -12.89 6.65 22.95
CA LEU A 352 -13.53 5.69 22.05
C LEU A 352 -15.03 5.97 21.86
N ILE A 353 -15.75 6.35 22.92
CA ILE A 353 -17.17 6.75 22.84
C ILE A 353 -17.31 8.02 22.00
N THR A 354 -16.44 9.01 22.20
CA THR A 354 -16.46 10.28 21.47
C THR A 354 -16.18 10.08 19.97
N LEU A 355 -15.31 9.12 19.64
CA LEU A 355 -15.04 8.69 18.27
C LEU A 355 -16.12 7.75 17.69
N GLY A 356 -17.14 7.37 18.47
CA GLY A 356 -18.22 6.47 18.03
C GLY A 356 -17.78 5.01 17.81
N LEU A 357 -16.71 4.57 18.49
CA LEU A 357 -16.09 3.25 18.35
C LEU A 357 -16.59 2.22 19.38
N LEU A 358 -17.40 2.67 20.36
CA LEU A 358 -18.06 1.86 21.40
C LEU A 358 -19.57 2.14 21.44
#